data_AF-A0A1D1YW54-F1
#
_entry.id   AF-A0A1D1YW54-F1
#
_cell.length_a   1.000
_cell.length_b   1.000
_cell.length_c   1.000
_cell.angle_alpha   90.00
_cell.angle_beta   90.00
_cell.angle_gamma   90.00
#
_symmetry.space_group_name_H-M   'P 1'
#
loop_
_entity.id
_entity.type
_entity.pdbx_description
1 polymer ?
#
loop_
_entity_poly.entity_id
_entity_poly.type
_entity_poly.pdbx_seq_one_letter_code
_entity_poly.pdbx_strand_id
1 'polypeptide(L)'
;FNPLKKNFVIIMSQKSNTTTTTTTKETSIIPIVHAEAPPKEVEDTEEAAEEPEDPKPKLIEECGETSACKPLKHHLEECTRRVEGGADETCAEEFLHFMHCVDHCIAPKLFAALK
;
A
#
# COMPACT_ATOMS: atom_id res chain seq x y z
N PHE A 1 -54.94 -5.64 -20.02
CA PHE A 1 -53.99 -5.33 -18.94
C PHE A 1 -53.10 -4.20 -19.44
N ASN A 2 -53.34 -2.96 -19.01
CA ASN A 2 -52.80 -1.74 -19.63
C ASN A 2 -51.35 -1.44 -19.14
N PRO A 3 -50.43 -0.97 -20.00
CA PRO A 3 -48.97 -1.00 -19.78
C PRO A 3 -48.41 0.25 -19.06
N LEU A 4 -49.21 0.94 -18.24
CA LEU A 4 -48.79 2.19 -17.56
C LEU A 4 -48.47 2.02 -16.07
N LYS A 5 -48.68 0.83 -15.47
CA LYS A 5 -48.45 0.62 -14.03
C LYS A 5 -47.06 0.11 -13.65
N LYS A 6 -46.19 -0.22 -14.62
CA LYS A 6 -44.82 -0.69 -14.32
C LYS A 6 -43.86 0.45 -13.97
N ASN A 7 -44.19 1.68 -14.35
CA ASN A 7 -43.37 2.87 -14.10
C ASN A 7 -43.59 3.52 -12.72
N PHE A 8 -44.54 3.05 -11.91
CA PHE A 8 -44.83 3.69 -10.62
C PHE A 8 -43.97 3.15 -9.45
N VAL A 9 -43.39 1.95 -9.56
CA VAL A 9 -42.66 1.30 -8.45
C VAL A 9 -41.20 1.77 -8.32
N ILE A 10 -40.60 2.37 -9.35
CA ILE A 10 -39.18 2.77 -9.32
C ILE A 10 -38.97 4.20 -8.75
N ILE A 11 -40.01 5.03 -8.63
CA ILE A 11 -39.91 6.45 -8.19
C ILE A 11 -40.24 6.64 -6.69
N MET A 12 -40.09 5.60 -5.85
CA MET A 12 -40.30 5.72 -4.39
C MET A 12 -39.06 5.32 -3.56
N SER A 13 -37.90 5.06 -4.18
CA SER A 13 -36.65 4.71 -3.47
C SER A 13 -35.73 5.90 -3.15
N GLN A 14 -36.22 7.14 -3.25
CA GLN A 14 -35.50 8.37 -2.86
C GLN A 14 -36.37 9.20 -1.90
N LYS A 15 -36.48 8.72 -0.66
CA LYS A 15 -36.72 9.52 0.55
C LYS A 15 -35.66 9.03 1.52
N SER A 16 -34.67 9.83 1.88
CA SER A 16 -34.88 10.91 2.84
C SER A 16 -33.80 11.99 2.73
N ASN A 17 -34.26 13.24 2.87
CA ASN A 17 -33.49 14.46 2.92
C ASN A 17 -32.76 14.66 4.28
N THR A 18 -31.70 15.48 4.21
CA THR A 18 -31.22 16.48 5.19
C THR A 18 -30.51 16.05 6.48
N THR A 19 -29.21 16.36 6.50
CA THR A 19 -28.41 17.00 7.57
C THR A 19 -29.09 17.24 8.92
N THR A 20 -28.43 16.82 10.01
CA THR A 20 -28.10 17.60 11.24
C THR A 20 -27.88 16.64 12.42
N THR A 21 -26.65 16.68 12.94
CA THR A 21 -26.19 16.52 14.35
C THR A 21 -26.97 15.65 15.35
N THR A 22 -26.17 14.95 16.19
CA THR A 22 -26.42 14.58 17.61
C THR A 22 -26.74 13.10 17.88
N THR A 23 -25.74 12.43 18.47
CA THR A 23 -25.84 11.45 19.57
C THR A 23 -26.68 10.18 19.39
N THR A 24 -25.99 9.04 19.58
CA THR A 24 -26.39 7.81 20.33
C THR A 24 -26.23 6.52 19.51
N LYS A 25 -25.24 5.69 19.91
CA LYS A 25 -25.21 4.19 20.02
C LYS A 25 -26.18 3.39 19.11
N GLU A 26 -25.81 2.34 18.38
CA GLU A 26 -24.86 1.22 18.55
C GLU A 26 -24.41 0.79 17.12
N THR A 27 -23.29 0.12 16.81
CA THR A 27 -22.76 -1.19 17.26
C THR A 27 -21.37 -1.32 16.58
N SER A 28 -20.24 -1.37 17.33
CA SER A 28 -19.38 -2.56 17.56
C SER A 28 -18.54 -2.96 16.32
N ILE A 29 -17.22 -3.19 16.28
CA ILE A 29 -16.09 -3.51 17.19
C ILE A 29 -14.84 -3.04 16.38
N ILE A 30 -13.93 -2.16 16.81
CA ILE A 30 -12.83 -2.32 17.78
C ILE A 30 -12.47 -0.89 18.27
N PRO A 31 -12.49 -0.57 19.58
CA PRO A 31 -11.87 0.67 20.06
C PRO A 31 -10.36 0.49 20.09
N ILE A 32 -9.64 1.25 19.26
CA ILE A 32 -8.20 1.46 19.42
C ILE A 32 -8.05 2.21 20.75
N VAL A 33 -7.77 1.47 21.81
CA VAL A 33 -7.36 2.02 23.09
C VAL A 33 -5.95 2.55 22.88
N HIS A 34 -5.83 3.79 22.43
CA HIS A 34 -4.61 4.56 22.64
C HIS A 34 -4.55 4.79 24.15
N ALA A 35 -3.94 3.84 24.86
CA ALA A 35 -3.56 4.01 26.24
C ALA A 35 -2.44 5.05 26.27
N GLU A 36 -2.82 6.30 26.51
CA GLU A 36 -1.87 7.37 26.78
C GLU A 36 -1.28 7.10 28.18
N ALA A 37 -0.16 6.37 28.18
CA ALA A 37 0.64 6.18 29.38
C ALA A 37 1.34 7.51 29.72
N PRO A 38 1.37 7.94 31.00
CA PRO A 38 2.03 9.18 31.39
C PRO A 38 3.54 9.10 31.11
N PRO A 39 4.19 10.24 30.82
CA PRO A 39 5.61 10.27 30.47
C PRO A 39 6.42 9.88 31.70
N LYS A 40 7.11 8.73 31.63
CA LYS A 40 8.27 8.46 32.47
C LYS A 40 9.43 9.26 31.89
N GLU A 41 9.82 10.32 32.59
CA GLU A 41 11.14 10.92 32.43
C GLU A 41 12.19 9.81 32.65
N VAL A 42 12.88 9.47 31.57
CA VAL A 42 14.14 8.72 31.60
C VAL A 42 15.21 9.69 31.11
N GLU A 43 15.78 10.42 32.07
CA GLU A 43 17.13 10.94 31.95
C GLU A 43 18.06 9.73 32.05
N ASP A 44 18.46 9.19 30.90
CA ASP A 44 19.62 8.32 30.82
C ASP A 44 20.37 8.59 29.52
N THR A 45 21.60 9.05 29.70
CA THR A 45 22.55 9.37 28.63
C THR A 45 23.32 8.10 28.34
N GLU A 46 22.70 7.18 27.60
CA GLU A 46 23.40 6.03 27.02
C GLU A 46 23.52 6.21 25.50
N GLU A 47 24.75 6.00 25.05
CA GLU A 47 25.26 6.14 23.70
C GLU A 47 24.24 5.71 22.65
N ALA A 48 23.96 6.60 21.69
CA ALA A 48 23.24 6.24 20.48
C ALA A 48 24.04 5.16 19.74
N ALA A 49 23.79 3.90 20.09
CA ALA A 49 24.29 2.75 19.35
C ALA A 49 23.89 2.95 17.90
N GLU A 50 24.88 3.03 17.02
CA GLU A 50 24.68 3.14 15.58
C GLU A 50 23.85 1.91 15.15
N GLU A 51 22.57 2.12 14.86
CA GLU A 51 21.68 1.06 14.42
C GLU A 51 22.26 0.44 13.14
N PRO A 52 22.40 -0.89 13.05
CA PRO A 52 22.97 -1.52 11.87
C PRO A 52 22.11 -1.20 10.64
N GLU A 53 22.71 -0.68 9.57
CA GLU A 53 22.00 -0.39 8.32
C GLU A 53 21.31 -1.64 7.75
N ASP A 54 20.05 -1.52 7.31
CA ASP A 54 19.34 -2.60 6.62
C ASP A 54 20.08 -2.98 5.32
N PRO A 55 20.51 -4.24 5.13
CA PRO A 55 21.18 -4.67 3.92
C PRO A 55 20.25 -4.75 2.69
N LYS A 56 18.93 -4.79 2.88
CA LYS A 56 17.95 -5.00 1.79
C LYS A 56 18.04 -3.99 0.65
N PRO A 57 18.12 -2.65 0.87
CA PRO A 57 18.15 -1.68 -0.23
C PRO A 57 19.35 -1.86 -1.15
N LYS A 58 20.53 -2.08 -0.58
CA LYS A 58 21.78 -2.34 -1.35
C LYS A 58 21.64 -3.59 -2.21
N LEU A 59 21.08 -4.66 -1.65
CA LEU A 59 20.89 -5.91 -2.38
C LEU A 59 19.82 -5.80 -3.49
N ILE A 60 18.78 -4.98 -3.31
CA ILE A 60 17.78 -4.69 -4.36
C ILE A 60 18.45 -4.00 -5.55
N GLU A 61 19.31 -3.01 -5.31
CA GLU A 61 20.03 -2.31 -6.38
C GLU A 61 20.97 -3.26 -7.13
N GLU A 62 21.77 -4.04 -6.42
CA GLU A 62 22.66 -5.04 -7.03
C GLU A 62 21.89 -6.08 -7.86
N CYS A 63 20.79 -6.62 -7.33
CA CYS A 63 19.98 -7.61 -8.03
C CYS A 63 19.22 -7.01 -9.22
N GLY A 64 18.83 -5.73 -9.13
CA GLY A 64 18.16 -5.01 -10.21
C GLY A 64 19.05 -4.72 -11.43
N GLU A 65 20.37 -4.64 -11.23
CA GLU A 65 21.35 -4.42 -12.31
C GLU A 65 21.88 -5.71 -12.95
N THR A 66 21.43 -6.88 -12.49
CA THR A 66 21.80 -8.17 -13.10
C THR A 66 21.28 -8.27 -14.54
N SER A 67 21.97 -9.05 -15.38
CA SER A 67 21.57 -9.26 -16.78
C SER A 67 20.17 -9.88 -16.94
N ALA A 68 19.68 -10.61 -15.94
CA ALA A 68 18.33 -11.18 -15.92
C ALA A 68 17.25 -10.13 -15.58
N CYS A 69 17.50 -9.26 -14.60
CA CYS A 69 16.48 -8.31 -14.12
C CYS A 69 16.54 -6.94 -14.82
N LYS A 70 17.69 -6.56 -15.39
CA LYS A 70 17.87 -5.28 -16.09
C LYS A 70 16.91 -5.05 -17.27
N PRO A 71 16.60 -6.05 -18.12
CA PRO A 71 15.56 -5.88 -19.16
C PRO A 71 14.17 -5.63 -18.58
N LEU A 72 13.83 -6.30 -17.46
CA LEU A 72 12.54 -6.13 -16.78
C LEU A 72 12.43 -4.74 -16.16
N LYS A 73 13.53 -4.24 -15.58
CA LYS A 73 13.65 -2.86 -15.10
C LYS A 73 13.43 -1.86 -16.24
N HIS A 74 14.02 -2.10 -17.41
CA HIS A 74 13.80 -1.26 -18.59
C HIS A 74 12.33 -1.23 -19.02
N HIS A 75 11.63 -2.37 -19.03
CA HIS A 75 10.20 -2.42 -19.34
C HIS A 75 9.35 -1.64 -18.33
N LEU A 76 9.68 -1.75 -17.03
CA LEU A 76 9.04 -0.96 -15.98
C LEU A 76 9.26 0.55 -16.17
N GLU A 77 10.49 0.98 -16.48
CA GLU A 77 10.81 2.38 -16.78
C GLU A 77 10.09 2.88 -18.04
N GLU A 78 9.97 2.04 -19.07
CA GLU A 78 9.22 2.35 -20.29
C GLU A 78 7.73 2.54 -20.01
N CYS A 79 7.10 1.63 -19.24
CA CYS A 79 5.71 1.78 -18.82
C CYS A 79 5.52 3.05 -17.99
N THR A 80 6.42 3.31 -17.03
CA THR A 80 6.35 4.50 -16.17
C THR A 80 6.37 5.77 -17.01
N ARG A 81 7.23 5.82 -18.05
CA ARG A 81 7.29 6.96 -18.99
C ARG A 81 5.99 7.14 -19.78
N ARG A 82 5.28 6.07 -20.15
CA ARG A 82 3.98 6.17 -20.83
C ARG A 82 2.91 6.69 -19.89
N VAL A 83 2.87 6.21 -18.65
CA VAL A 83 1.93 6.68 -17.61
C VAL A 83 2.17 8.16 -17.28
N GLU A 84 3.44 8.57 -17.10
CA GLU A 84 3.83 9.98 -16.94
C GLU A 84 3.45 10.83 -18.17
N GLY A 85 3.45 10.21 -19.35
CA GLY A 85 2.98 10.80 -20.61
C GLY A 85 1.45 10.86 -20.77
N GLY A 86 0.68 10.37 -19.79
CA GLY A 86 -0.79 10.42 -19.78
C GLY A 86 -1.48 9.17 -20.33
N ALA A 87 -0.78 8.05 -20.47
CA ALA A 87 -1.42 6.77 -20.78
C ALA A 87 -2.32 6.31 -19.60
N ASP A 88 -3.55 5.88 -19.92
CA ASP A 88 -4.50 5.31 -18.94
C ASP A 88 -4.23 3.81 -18.76
N GLU A 89 -3.06 3.50 -18.19
CA GLU A 89 -2.63 2.13 -17.87
C GLU A 89 -1.93 2.09 -16.51
N THR A 90 -1.70 0.87 -15.99
CA THR A 90 -0.97 0.66 -14.74
C THR A 90 0.25 -0.21 -14.99
N CYS A 91 1.41 0.15 -14.41
CA CYS A 91 2.66 -0.61 -14.55
C CYS A 91 2.77 -1.79 -13.57
N ALA A 92 1.65 -2.32 -13.08
CA ALA A 92 1.64 -3.37 -12.07
C ALA A 92 2.23 -4.68 -12.62
N GLU A 93 2.00 -4.99 -13.89
CA GLU A 93 2.54 -6.19 -14.53
C GLU A 93 4.06 -6.11 -14.62
N GLU A 94 4.62 -5.02 -15.15
CA GLU A 94 6.06 -4.82 -15.29
C GLU A 94 6.75 -4.77 -13.93
N PHE A 95 6.09 -4.16 -12.93
CA PHE A 95 6.56 -4.14 -11.56
C PHE A 95 6.65 -5.55 -10.97
N LEU A 96 5.62 -6.39 -11.16
CA LEU A 96 5.62 -7.76 -10.67
C LEU A 96 6.68 -8.62 -11.37
N HIS A 97 6.91 -8.43 -12.67
CA HIS A 97 8.00 -9.11 -13.37
C HIS A 97 9.37 -8.72 -12.81
N PHE A 98 9.61 -7.41 -12.63
CA PHE A 98 10.86 -6.91 -12.06
C PHE A 98 11.07 -7.42 -10.63
N MET A 99 10.07 -7.27 -9.76
CA MET A 99 10.13 -7.71 -8.37
C MET A 99 10.30 -9.22 -8.25
N HIS A 100 9.62 -10.02 -9.08
CA HIS A 100 9.79 -11.47 -9.08
C HIS A 100 11.25 -11.87 -9.38
N CYS A 101 11.87 -11.21 -10.36
CA CYS A 101 13.27 -11.44 -10.69
C CYS A 101 14.21 -11.02 -9.55
N VAL A 102 13.99 -9.82 -9.02
CA VAL A 102 14.79 -9.27 -7.93
C VAL A 102 14.66 -10.16 -6.70
N ASP A 103 13.45 -10.49 -6.24
CA ASP A 103 13.17 -11.35 -5.08
C ASP A 103 13.88 -12.71 -5.16
N HIS A 104 13.86 -13.35 -6.34
CA HIS A 104 14.58 -14.60 -6.55
C HIS A 104 16.10 -14.45 -6.38
N CYS A 105 16.66 -13.29 -6.74
CA CYS A 105 18.07 -12.96 -6.55
C CYS A 105 18.40 -12.57 -5.09
N ILE A 106 17.57 -11.76 -4.43
CA ILE A 106 17.85 -11.24 -3.08
C ILE A 106 17.58 -12.26 -1.98
N ALA A 107 16.55 -13.11 -2.11
CA ALA A 107 16.14 -14.02 -1.04
C ALA A 107 17.31 -14.79 -0.39
N PRO A 108 18.18 -15.50 -1.12
CA PRO A 108 19.28 -16.24 -0.50
C PRO A 108 20.34 -15.34 0.17
N LYS A 109 20.53 -14.11 -0.31
CA LYS A 109 21.53 -13.16 0.22
C LYS A 109 21.01 -12.46 1.47
N LEU A 110 19.75 -12.01 1.42
CA LEU A 110 19.12 -11.27 2.51
C LEU A 110 19.00 -12.14 3.76
N PHE A 111 18.49 -13.37 3.62
CA PHE A 111 18.37 -14.29 4.77
C PHE A 111 19.71 -14.77 5.34
N ALA A 112 20.80 -14.67 4.56
CA ALA A 112 22.15 -14.93 5.08
C ALA A 112 22.74 -13.73 5.85
N ALA A 113 22.27 -12.51 5.58
CA ALA A 113 22.76 -11.29 6.22
C ALA A 113 22.05 -10.98 7.54
N LEU A 114 20.78 -11.39 7.66
CA LEU A 114 19.98 -11.24 8.87
C LEU A 114 20.45 -12.22 9.96
N LYS A 115 20.59 -11.74 11.21
CA LYS A 115 21.02 -12.53 12.38
C LYS A 115 19.87 -12.67 13.38
#